data_AF-A0A956YKN7-F1
#
_entry.id   AF-A0A956YKN7-F1
#
_cell.length_a   1.000
_cell.length_b   1.000
_cell.length_c   1.000
_cell.angle_alpha   90.00
_cell.angle_beta   90.00
_cell.angle_gamma   90.00
#
_symmetry.space_group_name_H-M   'P 1'
#
loop_
_entity.id
_entity.type
_entity.pdbx_description
1 polymer ?
#
loop_
_entity_poly.entity_id
_entity_poly.type
_entity_poly.pdbx_seq_one_letter_code
_entity_poly.pdbx_strand_id
1 'polypeptide(L)' 'MKTYEFWTLDGRFLATITTDTPEAYFGELSVQYGVPNDEIEFFAVEA' A
#
# COMPACT_ATOMS: atom_id res chain seq x y z
N MET A 1 -13.82 0.48 8.02
CA MET A 1 -12.62 -0.29 7.68
C MET A 1 -12.83 -1.06 6.39
N LYS A 2 -11.86 -0.99 5.48
CA LYS A 2 -11.79 -1.80 4.24
C LYS A 2 -10.41 -2.45 4.14
N THR A 3 -10.31 -3.52 3.38
CA THR A 3 -9.02 -4.16 3.07
C THR A 3 -8.45 -3.55 1.81
N TYR A 4 -7.17 -3.17 1.86
CA TYR A 4 -6.43 -2.61 0.74
C TYR A 4 -5.19 -3.45 0.45
N GLU A 5 -4.87 -3.61 -0.82
CA GLU A 5 -3.56 -4.11 -1.26
C GLU A 5 -2.70 -2.95 -1.72
N PHE A 6 -1.43 -2.97 -1.31
CA PHE A 6 -0.42 -1.99 -1.67
C PHE A 6 0.55 -2.63 -2.66
N TRP A 7 0.80 -1.92 -3.74
CA TRP A 7 1.64 -2.34 -4.85
C TRP A 7 2.60 -1.21 -5.21
N THR A 8 3.70 -1.54 -5.86
CA THR A 8 4.51 -0.54 -6.55
C THR A 8 3.97 -0.30 -7.95
N LEU A 9 4.27 0.87 -8.53
CA LEU A 9 3.88 1.20 -9.92
C LEU A 9 4.47 0.24 -10.96
N ASP A 10 5.59 -0.44 -10.66
CA ASP A 10 6.16 -1.49 -11.52
C ASP A 10 5.47 -2.87 -11.36
N GLY A 11 4.45 -2.96 -10.49
CA GLY A 11 3.62 -4.15 -10.30
C GLY A 11 4.10 -5.10 -9.21
N ARG A 12 4.98 -4.67 -8.30
CA ARG A 12 5.45 -5.49 -7.18
C ARG A 12 4.49 -5.37 -6.00
N PHE A 13 3.99 -6.50 -5.51
CA PHE A 13 3.18 -6.54 -4.29
C PHE A 13 3.99 -6.15 -3.05
N LEU A 14 3.40 -5.34 -2.17
CA LEU A 14 4.00 -4.93 -0.90
C LEU A 14 3.28 -5.56 0.30
N ALA A 15 1.99 -5.27 0.48
CA ALA A 15 1.24 -5.69 1.67
C ALA A 15 -0.27 -5.63 1.47
N THR A 16 -1.01 -6.37 2.31
CA THR A 16 -2.46 -6.23 2.48
C THR A 16 -2.76 -5.67 3.87
N ILE A 17 -3.49 -4.56 3.97
CA ILE A 17 -3.77 -3.88 5.24
C ILE A 17 -5.26 -3.53 5.32
N THR A 18 -5.89 -3.87 6.45
CA THR A 18 -7.26 -3.45 6.74
C THR A 18 -7.25 -2.16 7.55
N THR A 19 -7.71 -1.06 6.95
CA THR A 19 -7.69 0.28 7.55
C THR A 19 -8.81 1.16 6.97
N ASP A 20 -9.03 2.33 7.57
CA ASP A 20 -9.85 3.41 6.99
C ASP A 20 -8.99 4.53 6.37
N THR A 21 -7.68 4.51 6.61
CA THR A 21 -6.72 5.52 6.13
C THR A 21 -5.50 4.84 5.48
N PRO A 22 -5.66 4.23 4.29
CA PRO A 22 -4.56 3.54 3.60
C PRO A 22 -3.35 4.43 3.32
N GLU A 23 -3.57 5.72 3.05
CA GLU A 23 -2.51 6.70 2.74
C GLU A 23 -1.52 6.90 3.90
N ALA A 24 -1.96 6.67 5.14
CA ALA A 24 -1.11 6.78 6.32
C ALA A 24 0.03 5.73 6.34
N TYR A 25 -0.10 4.65 5.55
CA TYR A 25 0.88 3.57 5.50
C TYR A 25 2.00 3.79 4.47
N PHE A 26 1.91 4.80 3.60
CA PHE A 26 2.94 5.03 2.57
C PHE A 26 4.34 5.21 3.19
N GLY A 27 4.47 6.02 4.24
CA GLY A 27 5.76 6.23 4.91
C GLY A 27 6.33 4.95 5.53
N GLU A 28 5.49 4.13 6.16
CA GLU A 28 5.92 2.85 6.75
C GLU A 28 6.36 1.87 5.66
N LEU A 29 5.53 1.68 4.63
CA LEU A 29 5.81 0.78 3.51
C LEU A 29 7.05 1.22 2.73
N SER A 30 7.25 2.53 2.57
CA SER A 30 8.42 3.09 1.91
C SER A 30 9.71 2.71 2.62
N VAL A 31 9.76 2.88 3.94
CA VAL A 31 10.92 2.50 4.76
C VAL A 31 11.11 0.99 4.78
N GLN A 32 10.03 0.23 4.94
CA GLN A 32 10.09 -1.23 5.06
C GLN A 32 10.55 -1.91 3.77
N TYR A 33 10.04 -1.47 2.62
CA TYR A 33 10.29 -2.10 1.32
C TYR A 33 11.31 -1.35 0.45
N GLY A 34 11.84 -0.21 0.93
CA GLY A 34 12.81 0.62 0.22
C GLY A 34 12.26 1.21 -1.07
N VAL A 35 10.99 1.62 -1.07
CA VAL A 35 10.28 2.18 -2.25
C VAL A 35 9.91 3.64 -1.97
N PRO A 36 10.14 4.59 -2.88
CA PRO A 36 9.62 5.95 -2.77
C PRO A 36 8.08 5.97 -2.59
N ASN A 37 7.56 6.88 -1.76
CA ASN A 37 6.11 6.98 -1.50
C ASN A 37 5.29 7.21 -2.79
N ASP A 38 5.85 7.96 -3.73
CA ASP A 38 5.25 8.28 -5.03
C ASP A 38 5.26 7.11 -6.02
N GLU A 39 5.97 6.02 -5.69
CA GLU A 39 5.94 4.77 -6.43
C GLU A 39 5.02 3.71 -5.80
N ILE A 40 4.25 4.05 -4.76
CA ILE A 40 3.31 3.15 -4.09
C ILE A 40 1.87 3.52 -4.47
N GLU A 41 1.09 2.52 -4.86
CA GLU A 41 -0.35 2.63 -5.08
C GLU A 41 -1.12 1.61 -4.23
N PHE A 42 -2.42 1.86 -4.01
CA PHE A 42 -3.27 0.94 -3.28
C PHE A 42 -4.63 0.74 -3.95
N PHE A 43 -5.16 -0.47 -3.80
CA PHE A 43 -6.45 -0.87 -4.36
C PHE A 43 -7.32 -1.46 -3.27
N ALA A 44 -8.59 -1.05 -3.21
CA ALA A 44 -9.56 -1.68 -2.33
C ALA A 44 -9.85 -3.10 -2.83
N VAL A 45 -9.74 -4.08 -1.94
CA VAL A 45 -10.14 -5.47 -2.25
C VAL A 45 -11.61 -5.61 -1.90
N GLU A 46 -12.44 -5.83 -2.91
CA GLU A 46 -13.82 -6.27 -2.72
C GLU A 46 -13.82 -7.79 -2.54
N ALA A 47 -14.50 -8.26 -1.49
CA ALA A 47 -14.68 -9.69 -1.21
C ALA A 47 -15.78 -10.31 -2.08
#